data_AF-A0AAV5SPK0-F1
#
_entry.id   AF-A0AAV5SPK0-F1
#
_cell.length_a   1.000
_cell.length_b   1.000
_cell.length_c   1.000
_cell.angle_alpha   90.00
_cell.angle_beta   90.00
_cell.angle_gamma   90.00
#
_symmetry.space_group_name_H-M   'P 1'
#
loop_
_entity.id
_entity.type
_entity.pdbx_description
1 polymer ?
#
loop_
_entity_poly.entity_id
_entity_poly.type
_entity_poly.pdbx_seq_one_letter_code
_entity_poly.pdbx_strand_id
1 'polypeptide(L)'
;NGIDYRWDITRNECNHDSTSSPSWRFPVRVEGVSRDEEFLVPDKFYCILDMDEGFLAFATDETYLGVAFRGLKGRTLYPIVSAVYGHCEITMKYMGGVNTQPVPLMDICRKSIRLNLGLEKEEEVDELPLPHHLRDYL
;
A
#
# COMPACT_ATOMS: atom_id res chain seq x y z
N ASN A 1 6.17 -27.70 -3.24
CA ASN A 1 4.94 -26.95 -3.53
C ASN A 1 5.08 -25.58 -2.87
N GLY A 2 5.43 -24.56 -3.66
CA GLY A 2 5.57 -23.20 -3.15
C GLY A 2 4.20 -22.55 -3.04
N ILE A 3 3.88 -21.97 -1.88
CA ILE A 3 2.67 -21.19 -1.68
C ILE A 3 2.98 -19.74 -2.06
N ASP A 4 2.34 -19.21 -3.11
CA ASP A 4 2.45 -17.80 -3.51
C ASP A 4 1.14 -17.04 -3.31
N TYR A 5 1.26 -15.72 -3.18
CA TYR A 5 0.16 -14.77 -3.06
C TYR A 5 0.36 -13.71 -4.14
N ARG A 6 -0.46 -13.71 -5.19
CA ARG A 6 -0.21 -12.96 -6.41
C ARG A 6 -1.38 -12.07 -6.79
N TRP A 7 -1.10 -10.81 -7.08
CA TRP A 7 -2.00 -9.94 -7.81
C TRP A 7 -1.53 -9.83 -9.26
N ASP A 8 -2.38 -10.27 -10.20
CA ASP A 8 -2.23 -10.02 -11.63
C ASP A 8 -2.83 -8.64 -11.94
N ILE A 9 -1.93 -7.67 -12.14
CA ILE A 9 -2.28 -6.27 -12.40
C ILE A 9 -2.91 -6.05 -13.78
N THR A 10 -2.75 -7.00 -14.71
CA THR A 10 -3.34 -6.89 -16.06
C THR A 10 -4.77 -7.39 -16.09
N ARG A 11 -5.11 -8.33 -15.20
CA ARG A 11 -6.44 -8.92 -15.10
C ARG A 11 -7.26 -8.39 -13.93
N ASN A 12 -6.64 -7.62 -13.04
CA ASN A 12 -7.22 -7.21 -11.77
C ASN A 12 -7.76 -8.41 -10.99
N GLU A 13 -6.96 -9.47 -10.92
CA GLU A 13 -7.29 -10.72 -10.24
C GLU A 13 -6.19 -11.08 -9.23
N CYS A 14 -6.61 -11.50 -8.04
CA CYS A 14 -5.73 -12.10 -7.06
C CYS A 14 -5.88 -13.62 -7.07
N ASN A 15 -4.74 -14.30 -6.93
CA ASN A 15 -4.64 -15.75 -6.91
C ASN A 15 -3.75 -16.18 -5.76
N HIS A 16 -4.11 -17.29 -5.15
CA HIS A 16 -3.33 -17.96 -4.13
C HIS A 16 -3.39 -19.46 -4.41
N ASP A 17 -2.23 -20.12 -4.47
CA ASP A 17 -2.15 -21.56 -4.73
C ASP A 17 -2.99 -21.96 -5.95
N SER A 18 -2.45 -21.67 -7.14
CA SER A 18 -3.12 -21.70 -8.45
C SER A 18 -3.85 -22.99 -8.83
N THR A 19 -3.72 -24.04 -8.02
CA THR A 19 -4.36 -25.35 -8.21
C THR A 19 -5.58 -25.57 -7.31
N SER A 20 -5.74 -24.82 -6.20
CA SER A 20 -6.73 -25.12 -5.15
C SER A 20 -7.78 -24.03 -4.91
N SER A 21 -7.47 -22.76 -5.17
CA SER A 21 -8.37 -21.64 -4.83
C SER A 21 -8.78 -20.83 -6.06
N PRO A 22 -10.06 -20.45 -6.19
CA PRO A 22 -10.52 -19.58 -7.27
C PRO A 22 -9.86 -18.21 -7.17
N SER A 23 -9.60 -17.57 -8.31
CA SER A 23 -9.20 -16.16 -8.32
C SER A 23 -10.35 -15.26 -7.87
N TRP A 24 -10.02 -14.09 -7.36
CA TRP A 24 -11.00 -13.05 -7.05
C TRP A 24 -10.58 -11.71 -7.62
N ARG A 25 -11.57 -10.89 -7.98
CA ARG A 25 -11.32 -9.55 -8.51
C ARG A 25 -10.71 -8.66 -7.43
N PHE A 26 -9.64 -7.96 -7.78
CA PHE A 26 -8.98 -6.96 -6.97
C PHE A 26 -8.37 -5.87 -7.86
N PRO A 27 -8.56 -4.56 -7.56
CA PRO A 27 -9.27 -4.03 -6.39
C PRO A 27 -10.79 -4.19 -6.47
N VAL A 28 -11.45 -4.30 -5.30
CA VAL A 28 -12.91 -4.55 -5.22
C VAL A 28 -13.72 -3.27 -5.42
N ARG A 29 -13.23 -2.15 -4.89
CA ARG A 29 -13.79 -0.81 -5.07
C ARG A 29 -12.66 0.19 -5.05
N VAL A 30 -12.60 1.04 -6.07
CA VAL A 30 -11.72 2.20 -6.13
C VAL A 30 -12.62 3.41 -6.35
N GLU A 31 -12.45 4.46 -5.56
CA GLU A 31 -13.23 5.69 -5.76
C GLU A 31 -12.95 6.26 -7.16
N GLY A 32 -13.99 6.72 -7.85
CA GLY A 32 -13.88 7.24 -9.20
C GLY A 32 -13.83 6.18 -10.32
N VAL A 33 -13.70 4.89 -10.00
CA VAL A 33 -13.72 3.80 -11.00
C VAL A 33 -15.01 3.00 -10.88
N SER A 34 -15.74 2.89 -12.00
CA SER A 34 -16.97 2.09 -12.02
C SER A 34 -16.66 0.61 -11.76
N ARG A 35 -17.62 -0.14 -11.19
CA ARG A 35 -17.45 -1.59 -10.99
C ARG A 35 -17.28 -2.34 -12.30
N ASP A 36 -17.75 -1.81 -13.42
CA ASP A 36 -17.64 -2.47 -14.73
C ASP A 36 -16.39 -2.03 -15.50
N GLU A 37 -15.59 -1.13 -14.92
CA GLU A 37 -14.37 -0.60 -15.52
C GLU A 37 -13.14 -1.29 -14.94
N GLU A 38 -12.15 -1.55 -15.81
CA GLU A 38 -10.86 -2.07 -15.37
C GLU A 38 -10.06 -0.98 -14.68
N PHE A 39 -9.57 -1.26 -13.48
CA PHE A 39 -8.64 -0.38 -12.80
C PHE A 39 -7.28 -0.45 -13.50
N LEU A 40 -6.82 0.66 -14.07
CA LEU A 40 -5.49 0.78 -14.65
C LEU A 40 -4.48 1.00 -13.52
N VAL A 41 -3.64 0.00 -13.27
CA VAL A 41 -2.58 0.11 -12.27
C VAL A 41 -1.51 1.09 -12.77
N PRO A 42 -1.17 2.14 -12.01
CA PRO A 42 -0.13 3.09 -12.42
C PRO A 42 1.27 2.46 -12.37
N ASP A 43 2.24 3.10 -13.04
CA ASP A 43 3.64 2.66 -13.10
C ASP A 43 4.28 2.47 -11.71
N LYS A 44 3.82 3.25 -10.73
CA LYS A 44 4.24 3.16 -9.33
C LYS A 44 3.05 2.84 -8.43
N PHE A 45 3.19 1.75 -7.68
CA PHE A 45 2.25 1.35 -6.63
C PHE A 45 3.02 0.79 -5.44
N TYR A 46 2.33 0.66 -4.32
CA TYR A 46 2.88 0.21 -3.05
C TYR A 46 2.36 -1.17 -2.69
N CYS A 47 3.26 -2.00 -2.16
CA CYS A 47 2.98 -3.30 -1.59
C CYS A 47 3.16 -3.19 -0.08
N ILE A 48 2.10 -3.50 0.67
CA ILE A 48 2.04 -3.34 2.13
C ILE A 48 1.85 -4.72 2.75
N LEU A 49 2.90 -5.23 3.38
CA LEU A 49 2.87 -6.51 4.09
C LEU A 49 2.86 -6.25 5.61
N ASP A 50 1.75 -6.60 6.25
CA ASP A 50 1.60 -6.55 7.70
C ASP A 50 1.59 -7.98 8.24
N MET A 51 2.67 -8.38 8.90
CA MET A 51 2.82 -9.74 9.43
C MET A 51 2.19 -9.92 10.82
N ASP A 52 1.85 -8.83 11.50
CA ASP A 52 1.27 -8.83 12.84
C ASP A 52 -0.24 -9.06 12.77
N GLU A 53 -0.91 -8.31 11.89
CA GLU A 53 -2.30 -8.52 11.47
C GLU A 53 -2.41 -9.66 10.45
N GLY A 54 -1.33 -9.97 9.74
CA GLY A 54 -1.25 -11.10 8.82
C GLY A 54 -1.97 -10.87 7.50
N PHE A 55 -1.77 -9.72 6.86
CA PHE A 55 -2.36 -9.38 5.56
C PHE A 55 -1.34 -8.81 4.56
N LEU A 56 -1.69 -8.91 3.28
CA LEU A 56 -1.02 -8.26 2.16
C LEU A 56 -2.02 -7.33 1.46
N ALA A 57 -1.64 -6.07 1.29
CA ALA A 57 -2.46 -5.02 0.71
C ALA A 57 -1.68 -4.21 -0.33
N PHE A 58 -2.40 -3.43 -1.12
CA PHE A 58 -1.82 -2.57 -2.14
C PHE A 58 -2.36 -1.14 -2.05
N ALA A 59 -1.59 -0.18 -2.55
CA ALA A 59 -1.99 1.23 -2.64
C ALA A 59 -1.34 1.89 -3.85
N THR A 60 -1.88 3.02 -4.29
CA THR A 60 -1.22 3.96 -5.20
C THR A 60 -0.86 5.23 -4.45
N ASP A 61 -0.31 6.24 -5.14
CA ASP A 61 -0.16 7.57 -4.55
C ASP A 61 -1.50 8.22 -4.20
N GLU A 62 -2.56 7.86 -4.92
CA GLU A 62 -3.87 8.49 -4.81
C GLU A 62 -4.77 7.78 -3.79
N THR A 63 -4.65 6.45 -3.67
CA THR A 63 -5.64 5.69 -2.90
C THR A 63 -5.14 4.36 -2.37
N TYR A 64 -5.71 3.94 -1.24
CA TYR A 64 -5.52 2.62 -0.66
C TYR A 64 -6.46 1.62 -1.34
N LEU A 65 -5.90 0.62 -2.03
CA LEU A 65 -6.65 -0.36 -2.82
C LEU A 65 -7.28 -1.48 -1.97
N GLY A 66 -6.87 -1.58 -0.71
CA GLY A 66 -7.41 -2.54 0.25
C GLY A 66 -6.57 -3.81 0.41
N VAL A 67 -7.08 -4.69 1.26
CA VAL A 67 -6.43 -5.97 1.59
C VAL A 67 -6.73 -7.00 0.51
N ALA A 68 -5.68 -7.51 -0.13
CA ALA A 68 -5.75 -8.55 -1.13
C ALA A 68 -5.74 -9.95 -0.48
N PHE A 69 -4.87 -10.19 0.52
CA PHE A 69 -4.72 -11.49 1.17
C PHE A 69 -4.70 -11.38 2.69
N ARG A 70 -5.18 -12.42 3.38
CA ARG A 70 -5.20 -12.55 4.84
C ARG A 70 -4.66 -13.90 5.28
N GLY A 71 -4.43 -14.08 6.58
CA GLY A 71 -3.96 -15.35 7.15
C GLY A 71 -2.45 -15.58 6.94
N LEU A 72 -1.68 -14.50 6.86
CA LEU A 72 -0.24 -14.54 6.59
C LEU A 72 0.61 -14.63 7.85
N LYS A 73 0.02 -14.43 9.04
CA LYS A 73 0.72 -14.39 10.32
C LYS A 73 1.56 -15.65 10.55
N GLY A 74 2.79 -15.46 11.03
CA GLY A 74 3.74 -16.54 11.35
C GLY A 74 4.42 -17.18 10.14
N ARG A 75 4.16 -16.69 8.91
CA ARG A 75 4.87 -17.14 7.70
C ARG A 75 6.13 -16.31 7.47
N THR A 76 7.07 -16.85 6.71
CA THR A 76 8.16 -16.07 6.13
C THR A 76 7.87 -15.88 4.66
N LEU A 77 7.70 -14.62 4.23
CA LEU A 77 7.38 -14.24 2.86
C LEU A 77 8.50 -13.40 2.28
N TYR A 78 8.68 -13.50 0.97
CA TYR A 78 9.67 -12.73 0.21
C TYR A 78 8.96 -12.00 -0.92
N PRO A 79 9.32 -10.74 -1.20
CA PRO A 79 8.78 -10.03 -2.34
C PRO A 79 9.26 -10.69 -3.64
N ILE A 80 8.36 -10.82 -4.61
CA ILE A 80 8.62 -11.42 -5.91
C ILE A 80 7.80 -10.72 -6.98
N VAL A 81 8.35 -10.61 -8.19
CA VAL A 81 7.64 -10.15 -9.38
C VAL A 81 7.86 -11.16 -10.50
N SER A 82 6.81 -11.45 -11.25
CA SER A 82 6.84 -12.31 -12.44
C SER A 82 6.40 -11.49 -13.63
N ALA A 83 7.22 -11.43 -14.68
CA ALA A 83 6.94 -10.69 -15.91
C ALA A 83 7.27 -11.54 -17.14
N VAL A 84 6.50 -11.36 -18.20
CA VAL A 84 6.65 -12.07 -19.48
C VAL A 84 6.82 -11.12 -20.67
N TYR A 85 6.94 -9.81 -20.40
CA TYR A 85 7.05 -8.80 -21.43
C TYR A 85 8.53 -8.55 -21.78
N GLY A 86 8.88 -8.60 -23.06
CA GLY A 86 10.24 -8.35 -23.52
C GLY A 86 10.68 -6.92 -23.18
N HIS A 87 11.92 -6.78 -22.71
CA HIS A 87 12.52 -5.47 -22.36
C HIS A 87 11.81 -4.70 -21.23
N CYS A 88 10.99 -5.35 -20.39
CA CYS A 88 10.49 -4.67 -19.20
C CYS A 88 11.59 -4.52 -18.14
N GLU A 89 11.64 -3.35 -17.51
CA GLU A 89 12.48 -3.08 -16.34
C GLU A 89 11.58 -2.82 -15.14
N ILE A 90 11.86 -3.50 -14.03
CA ILE A 90 11.07 -3.40 -12.81
C ILE A 90 11.98 -2.99 -11.68
N THR A 91 11.68 -1.87 -11.05
CA THR A 91 12.41 -1.36 -9.90
C THR A 91 11.59 -1.60 -8.63
N MET A 92 12.19 -2.23 -7.63
CA MET A 92 11.58 -2.44 -6.32
C MET A 92 12.41 -1.73 -5.25
N LYS A 93 11.78 -0.79 -4.54
CA LYS A 93 12.42 -0.01 -3.47
C LYS A 93 11.78 -0.36 -2.13
N TYR A 94 12.60 -0.78 -1.18
CA TYR A 94 12.14 -0.95 0.20
C TYR A 94 11.90 0.42 0.83
N MET A 95 10.66 0.68 1.26
CA MET A 95 10.25 1.96 1.84
C MET A 95 10.41 2.00 3.37
N GLY A 96 10.60 0.86 4.03
CA GLY A 96 10.72 0.75 5.47
C GLY A 96 9.74 -0.26 6.08
N GLY A 97 9.83 -0.39 7.40
CA GLY A 97 8.94 -1.20 8.22
C GLY A 97 8.65 -0.47 9.52
N VAL A 98 7.46 -0.67 10.05
CA VAL A 98 7.05 -0.11 11.35
C VAL A 98 7.14 -1.23 12.36
N ASN A 99 7.87 -1.02 13.46
CA ASN A 99 7.87 -1.98 14.55
C ASN A 99 6.54 -1.93 15.29
N THR A 100 6.10 -3.07 15.85
CA THR A 100 4.87 -3.20 16.67
C THR A 100 4.87 -2.43 17.98
N GLN A 101 5.90 -1.64 18.25
CA GLN A 101 5.91 -0.80 19.42
C GLN A 101 4.86 0.32 19.29
N PRO A 102 4.23 0.74 20.40
CA PRO A 102 3.30 1.86 20.36
C PRO A 102 3.94 3.06 19.69
N VAL A 103 3.27 3.61 18.68
CA VAL A 103 3.71 4.84 18.03
C VAL A 103 3.82 5.94 19.10
N PRO A 104 4.93 6.69 19.14
CA PRO A 104 5.07 7.82 20.05
C PRO A 104 3.87 8.77 19.93
N LEU A 105 3.44 9.35 21.07
CA LEU A 105 2.36 10.33 21.09
C LEU A 105 2.60 11.46 20.09
N MET A 106 3.87 11.85 19.92
CA MET A 106 4.28 12.82 18.92
C MET A 106 3.82 12.42 17.51
N ASP A 107 4.18 11.23 17.02
CA ASP A 107 3.80 10.81 15.66
C ASP A 107 2.28 10.78 15.46
N ILE A 108 1.52 10.41 16.50
CA ILE A 108 0.05 10.46 16.47
C ILE A 108 -0.45 11.91 16.40
N CYS A 109 0.10 12.81 17.21
CA CYS A 109 -0.23 14.22 17.18
C CYS A 109 0.11 14.86 15.83
N ARG A 110 1.31 14.60 15.28
CA ARG A 110 1.74 15.08 13.96
C ARG A 110 0.77 14.62 12.88
N LYS A 111 0.45 13.32 12.86
CA LYS A 111 -0.50 12.75 11.89
C LYS A 111 -1.87 13.41 12.01
N SER A 112 -2.38 13.58 13.23
CA SER A 112 -3.67 14.23 13.46
C SER A 112 -3.67 15.67 12.95
N ILE A 113 -2.59 16.43 13.18
CA ILE A 113 -2.47 17.82 12.70
C ILE A 113 -2.43 17.85 11.17
N ARG A 114 -1.58 17.06 10.51
CA ARG A 114 -1.48 17.01 9.04
C ARG A 114 -2.81 16.64 8.37
N LEU A 115 -3.54 15.68 8.94
CA LEU A 115 -4.87 15.31 8.43
C LEU A 115 -5.87 16.46 8.52
N ASN A 116 -5.79 17.30 9.56
CA ASN A 116 -6.68 18.46 9.72
C ASN A 116 -6.21 19.67 8.90
N LEU A 117 -4.91 19.81 8.64
CA LEU A 117 -4.37 20.83 7.74
C LEU A 117 -4.74 20.54 6.29
N GLY A 118 -4.82 19.27 5.89
CA GLY A 118 -5.07 18.84 4.52
C GLY A 118 -3.76 18.66 3.75
N LEU A 119 -3.71 17.62 2.92
CA LEU A 119 -2.49 17.18 2.21
C LEU A 119 -1.95 18.23 1.23
N GLU A 120 -2.80 19.12 0.73
CA GLU A 120 -2.42 20.19 -0.20
C GLU A 120 -1.71 21.37 0.47
N LYS A 121 -1.74 21.45 1.82
CA LYS A 121 -1.23 22.58 2.60
C LYS A 121 0.09 22.28 3.31
N GLU A 122 0.81 21.21 2.93
CA GLU A 122 2.12 20.92 3.50
C GLU A 122 3.13 22.05 3.25
N GLU A 123 3.04 22.71 2.09
CA GLU A 123 3.88 23.88 1.77
C GLU A 123 3.47 25.14 2.57
N GLU A 124 2.24 25.21 3.08
CA GLU A 124 1.76 26.33 3.91
C GLU A 124 2.15 26.18 5.40
N VAL A 125 2.74 25.05 5.80
CA VAL A 125 3.20 24.82 7.19
C VAL A 125 4.20 25.90 7.61
N ASP A 126 5.03 26.35 6.68
CA ASP A 126 6.01 27.41 6.91
C ASP A 126 5.38 28.78 7.20
N GLU A 127 4.15 29.02 6.74
CA GLU A 127 3.41 30.27 6.91
C GLU A 127 2.60 30.30 8.22
N LEU A 128 2.46 29.16 8.91
CA LEU A 128 1.74 29.10 10.17
C LEU A 128 2.43 30.00 11.22
N PRO A 129 1.66 30.71 12.07
CA PRO A 129 2.19 31.54 13.15
C PRO A 129 2.70 30.69 14.32
N LEU A 130 3.53 29.68 14.01
CA LEU A 130 4.10 28.73 14.92
C LEU A 130 5.62 28.97 15.04
N PRO A 131 6.20 28.72 16.23
CA PRO A 131 7.65 28.64 16.39
C PRO A 131 8.29 27.68 15.37
N HIS A 132 9.52 28.00 14.93
CA HIS A 132 10.26 27.23 13.91
C HIS A 132 10.32 25.73 14.22
N HIS A 133 10.62 25.38 15.48
CA HIS A 133 10.70 23.98 15.91
C HIS A 133 9.37 23.21 15.79
N LEU A 134 8.24 23.89 15.85
CA LEU A 134 6.93 23.27 15.63
C LEU A 134 6.61 23.14 14.14
N ARG A 135 7.14 24.03 13.29
CA ARG A 135 7.02 23.91 11.83
C ARG A 135 7.87 22.75 11.31
N ASP A 136 9.14 22.66 11.72
CA ASP A 136 10.02 21.52 11.38
C ASP A 136 9.45 20.17 11.85
N TYR A 137 8.66 20.22 12.91
CA TYR A 137 8.02 19.04 13.46
C TYR A 137 6.79 18.61 12.67
N LEU A 138 6.10 19.49 11.94
CA LEU A 138 4.87 19.18 11.23
C LEU A 138 5.14 18.65 9.81
#